data_AF-A0A1Y2VLT4-F1
#
_entry.id   AF-A0A1Y2VLT4-F1
#
_cell.length_a   1.000
_cell.length_b   1.000
_cell.length_c   1.000
_cell.angle_alpha   90.00
_cell.angle_beta   90.00
_cell.angle_gamma   90.00
#
_symmetry.space_group_name_H-M   'P 1'
#
loop_
_entity.id
_entity.type
_entity.pdbx_description
1 polymer ?
#
loop_
_entity_poly.entity_id
_entity_poly.type
_entity_poly.pdbx_seq_one_letter_code
_entity_poly.pdbx_strand_id
1 'polypeptide(L)'
;MAYPPGEGEEEVINYSKDANGLAHCDLHGSNLMFDGLDETLEHNLTPKLKIIDFGFARANYHDYLKSDKMKPEEYDDILGLSRYNNDAYSNDQGALRNPGVEDNIIAVASLMTQAITDRIVFDLKSCRDAMLMILPNVDKDLTLLIQRCLAVDHGNMPRLDELLNTCLENVRTRDAAWYAKHYPRIKANETDEAVRKIIQECIFDAEDSDGLLSLDSSDSSDSLQIYLGKRLHI
;
A
#
# COMPACT_ATOMS: atom_id res chain seq x y z
N MET A 1 24.74 19.01 4.05
CA MET A 1 24.10 20.13 3.32
C MET A 1 23.06 19.50 2.42
N ALA A 2 21.78 19.73 2.69
CA ALA A 2 20.71 19.29 1.78
C ALA A 2 20.70 20.23 0.56
N TYR A 3 20.60 19.67 -0.64
CA TYR A 3 20.39 20.46 -1.86
C TYR A 3 19.08 21.24 -1.74
N PRO A 4 18.99 22.49 -2.22
CA PRO A 4 17.72 23.18 -2.30
C PRO A 4 16.76 22.38 -3.19
N PRO A 5 15.46 22.28 -2.84
CA PRO A 5 14.49 21.65 -3.72
C PRO A 5 14.49 22.40 -5.05
N GLY A 6 14.84 21.71 -6.12
CA GLY A 6 14.66 22.27 -7.47
C GLY A 6 13.17 22.49 -7.71
N GLU A 7 12.84 23.45 -8.57
CA GLU A 7 11.51 23.49 -9.19
C GLU A 7 11.37 22.19 -9.98
N GLY A 8 10.70 21.20 -9.38
CA GLY A 8 10.49 19.91 -10.01
C GLY A 8 9.74 20.11 -11.31
N GLU A 9 10.26 19.54 -12.40
CA GLU A 9 9.49 19.49 -13.64
C GLU A 9 8.28 18.58 -13.43
N GLU A 10 7.15 18.94 -14.05
CA GLU A 10 5.96 18.10 -14.04
C GLU A 10 6.30 16.77 -14.71
N GLU A 11 6.08 15.66 -14.00
CA GLU A 11 6.43 14.34 -14.51
C GLU A 11 5.49 13.97 -15.67
N VAL A 12 6.02 13.95 -16.89
CA VAL A 12 5.28 13.49 -18.07
C VAL A 12 5.41 11.98 -18.18
N ILE A 13 4.33 11.27 -17.84
CA ILE A 13 4.28 9.81 -17.96
C ILE A 13 4.41 9.41 -19.43
N ASN A 14 5.49 8.70 -19.78
CA ASN A 14 5.67 8.13 -21.10
C ASN A 14 5.03 6.74 -21.19
N TYR A 15 3.76 6.69 -21.59
CA TYR A 15 2.99 5.45 -21.78
C TYR A 15 3.55 4.52 -22.87
N SER A 16 4.51 4.96 -23.70
CA SER A 16 5.12 4.14 -24.75
C SER A 16 6.33 3.33 -24.28
N LYS A 17 6.75 3.49 -23.01
CA LYS A 17 7.90 2.80 -22.45
C LYS A 17 7.45 1.70 -21.49
N ASP A 18 7.97 0.49 -21.72
CA ASP A 18 7.76 -0.62 -20.79
C ASP A 18 8.33 -0.30 -19.40
N ALA A 19 7.70 -0.86 -18.37
CA ALA A 19 8.18 -0.71 -17.00
C ALA A 19 9.61 -1.28 -16.88
N ASN A 20 10.56 -0.43 -16.43
CA ASN A 20 12.00 -0.72 -16.40
C ASN A 20 12.43 -1.81 -15.38
N GLY A 21 11.50 -2.58 -14.83
CA GLY A 21 11.76 -3.60 -13.81
C GLY A 21 12.53 -3.11 -12.60
N LEU A 22 12.30 -1.85 -12.24
CA LEU A 22 12.87 -1.22 -11.07
C LEU A 22 12.18 -1.80 -9.83
N ALA A 23 12.93 -2.55 -9.02
CA ALA A 23 12.55 -2.92 -7.67
C ALA A 23 12.93 -1.78 -6.72
N HIS A 24 12.03 -1.38 -5.81
CA HIS A 24 12.37 -0.43 -4.76
C HIS A 24 13.31 -1.05 -3.73
N CYS A 25 13.14 -2.34 -3.45
CA CYS A 25 13.92 -3.14 -2.48
C CYS A 25 13.90 -2.66 -1.01
N ASP A 26 13.14 -1.60 -0.71
CA ASP A 26 13.00 -1.03 0.63
C ASP A 26 11.66 -0.30 0.78
N LEU A 27 10.61 -0.81 0.13
CA LEU A 27 9.30 -0.18 0.17
C LEU A 27 8.61 -0.53 1.50
N HIS A 28 8.47 0.48 2.36
CA HIS A 28 7.81 0.36 3.66
C HIS A 28 7.13 1.69 4.07
N GLY A 29 6.37 1.69 5.17
CA GLY A 29 5.55 2.84 5.59
C GLY A 29 6.33 4.15 5.79
N SER A 30 7.60 4.08 6.22
CA SER A 30 8.45 5.27 6.35
C SER A 30 9.03 5.82 5.02
N ASN A 31 8.88 5.07 3.92
CA ASN A 31 9.29 5.46 2.56
C ASN A 31 8.06 5.83 1.71
N LEU A 32 6.97 6.19 2.40
CA LEU A 32 5.76 6.75 1.83
C LEU A 32 5.55 8.16 2.37
N MET A 33 5.11 9.06 1.51
CA MET A 33 4.79 10.43 1.86
C MET A 33 3.40 10.79 1.33
N PHE A 34 2.60 11.44 2.15
CA PHE A 34 1.32 11.99 1.75
C PHE A 34 1.50 13.44 1.30
N ASP A 35 0.94 13.77 0.14
CA ASP A 35 0.80 15.14 -0.34
C ASP A 35 -0.55 15.72 0.15
N GLY A 36 -0.77 17.01 -0.11
CA GLY A 36 -2.05 17.66 0.15
C GLY A 36 -3.21 17.02 -0.62
N LEU A 37 -4.42 17.24 -0.10
CA LEU A 37 -5.66 17.01 -0.85
C LEU A 37 -5.74 18.00 -2.01
N ASP A 38 -6.36 17.60 -3.12
CA ASP A 38 -6.65 18.50 -4.23
C ASP A 38 -8.10 18.40 -4.70
N GLU A 39 -8.48 19.19 -5.70
CA GLU A 39 -9.87 19.24 -6.19
C GLU A 39 -10.24 18.09 -7.14
N THR A 40 -9.33 17.14 -7.41
CA THR A 40 -9.64 15.98 -8.26
C THR A 40 -10.57 15.01 -7.54
N LEU A 41 -11.38 14.28 -8.33
CA LEU A 41 -12.38 13.34 -7.78
C LEU A 41 -11.76 12.27 -6.86
N GLU A 42 -10.53 11.86 -7.14
CA GLU A 42 -9.82 10.84 -6.36
C GLU A 42 -9.17 11.43 -5.10
N HIS A 43 -8.59 12.63 -5.22
CA HIS A 43 -7.78 13.21 -4.15
C HIS A 43 -8.45 14.32 -3.32
N ASN A 44 -9.76 14.53 -3.51
CA ASN A 44 -10.56 15.41 -2.66
C ASN A 44 -10.89 14.81 -1.28
N LEU A 45 -10.79 13.47 -1.15
CA LEU A 45 -11.05 12.72 0.07
C LEU A 45 -9.80 11.99 0.58
N THR A 46 -8.86 11.67 -0.31
CA THR A 46 -7.64 10.94 0.02
C THR A 46 -6.40 11.68 -0.49
N PRO A 47 -5.34 11.87 0.32
CA PRO A 47 -4.12 12.53 -0.14
C PRO A 47 -3.45 11.75 -1.27
N LYS A 48 -2.64 12.44 -2.09
CA LYS A 48 -1.74 11.72 -3.01
C LYS A 48 -0.66 11.01 -2.22
N LEU A 49 -0.47 9.73 -2.49
CA LEU A 49 0.62 8.95 -1.91
C LEU A 49 1.83 8.97 -2.85
N LYS A 50 2.98 9.40 -2.35
CA LYS A 50 4.26 9.41 -3.06
C LYS A 50 5.21 8.38 -2.44
N ILE A 51 5.85 7.59 -3.31
CA ILE A 51 6.94 6.69 -2.92
C ILE A 51 8.23 7.50 -2.94
N ILE A 52 9.02 7.41 -1.88
CA ILE A 52 10.28 8.14 -1.71
C ILE A 52 11.42 7.18 -1.35
N ASP A 53 12.63 7.71 -1.34
CA ASP A 53 13.85 7.00 -0.95
C ASP A 53 14.20 5.77 -1.82
N PHE A 54 14.54 6.03 -3.08
CA PHE A 54 15.04 5.03 -4.02
C PHE A 54 16.53 4.67 -3.79
N GLY A 55 17.10 4.94 -2.60
CA GLY A 55 18.52 4.69 -2.31
C GLY A 55 18.93 3.22 -2.43
N PHE A 56 18.00 2.30 -2.23
CA PHE A 56 18.18 0.85 -2.39
C PHE A 56 17.62 0.28 -3.69
N ALA A 57 17.04 1.13 -4.56
CA ALA A 57 16.36 0.68 -5.76
C ALA A 57 17.33 0.03 -6.75
N ARG A 58 16.84 -1.00 -7.44
CA ARG A 58 17.65 -1.83 -8.35
C ARG A 58 16.92 -2.06 -9.66
N ALA A 59 17.56 -1.65 -10.75
CA ALA A 59 17.11 -1.99 -12.09
C ALA A 59 17.51 -3.43 -12.44
N ASN A 60 16.73 -4.08 -13.31
CA ASN A 60 16.95 -5.49 -13.71
C ASN A 60 17.10 -6.41 -12.50
N TYR A 61 16.24 -6.20 -11.52
CA TYR A 61 16.27 -6.98 -10.31
C TYR A 61 15.88 -8.44 -10.64
N HIS A 62 16.76 -9.39 -10.32
CA HIS A 62 16.57 -10.82 -10.59
C HIS A 62 16.63 -11.71 -9.35
N ASP A 63 16.81 -11.15 -8.15
CA ASP A 63 17.23 -11.91 -6.97
C ASP A 63 16.12 -12.23 -5.94
N TYR A 64 14.82 -12.12 -6.27
CA TYR A 64 13.81 -11.86 -5.20
C TYR A 64 13.27 -13.09 -4.48
N LEU A 65 13.59 -14.32 -4.92
CA LEU A 65 12.87 -15.51 -4.44
C LEU A 65 13.74 -16.57 -3.78
N LYS A 66 15.02 -16.28 -3.53
CA LYS A 66 15.90 -17.28 -2.90
C LYS A 66 15.64 -17.47 -1.41
N SER A 67 14.93 -16.56 -0.74
CA SER A 67 14.66 -16.62 0.70
C SER A 67 13.26 -17.11 1.06
N ASP A 68 12.28 -17.02 0.15
CA ASP A 68 10.94 -17.52 0.41
C ASP A 68 10.95 -19.05 0.30
N LYS A 69 10.73 -19.71 1.43
CA LYS A 69 10.74 -21.17 1.55
C LYS A 69 9.34 -21.75 1.68
N MET A 70 8.32 -20.89 1.75
CA MET A 70 6.94 -21.34 1.82
C MET A 70 6.59 -22.04 0.52
N LYS A 71 5.86 -23.14 0.62
CA LYS A 71 5.38 -23.87 -0.56
C LYS A 71 3.95 -23.45 -0.91
N PRO A 72 3.53 -23.57 -2.19
CA PRO A 72 2.17 -23.24 -2.59
C PRO A 72 1.08 -23.96 -1.78
N GLU A 73 1.35 -25.19 -1.29
CA GLU A 73 0.37 -25.94 -0.50
C GLU A 73 0.07 -25.29 0.87
N GLU A 74 0.97 -24.45 1.37
CA GLU A 74 0.85 -23.76 2.66
C GLU A 74 0.04 -22.46 2.57
N TYR A 75 -0.29 -21.98 1.36
CA TYR A 75 -1.00 -20.71 1.17
C TYR A 75 -1.92 -20.71 -0.05
N ASP A 76 -1.36 -20.83 -1.25
CA ASP A 76 -2.09 -20.73 -2.51
C ASP A 76 -3.18 -21.80 -2.62
N ASP A 77 -2.89 -23.04 -2.25
CA ASP A 77 -3.86 -24.13 -2.32
C ASP A 77 -4.98 -23.97 -1.28
N ILE A 78 -4.65 -23.45 -0.09
CA ILE A 78 -5.64 -23.18 0.97
C ILE A 78 -6.67 -22.17 0.49
N LEU A 79 -6.23 -21.15 -0.26
CA LEU A 79 -7.08 -20.10 -0.81
C LEU A 79 -7.64 -20.43 -2.20
N GLY A 80 -7.16 -21.52 -2.82
CA GLY A 80 -7.49 -21.94 -4.17
C GLY A 80 -7.10 -20.90 -5.21
N LEU A 81 -5.90 -20.30 -5.08
CA LEU A 81 -5.44 -19.20 -5.94
C LEU A 81 -5.09 -19.64 -7.37
N SER A 82 -4.85 -20.93 -7.60
CA SER A 82 -4.53 -21.50 -8.92
C SER A 82 -5.58 -21.18 -10.00
N ARG A 83 -6.83 -20.87 -9.62
CA ARG A 83 -7.88 -20.41 -10.54
C ARG A 83 -7.60 -19.04 -11.16
N TYR A 84 -6.66 -18.28 -10.61
CA TYR A 84 -6.21 -16.98 -11.11
C TYR A 84 -4.88 -17.07 -11.85
N ASN A 85 -4.31 -18.27 -11.99
CA ASN A 85 -3.11 -18.46 -12.76
C ASN A 85 -3.40 -18.14 -14.23
N ASN A 86 -2.87 -17.01 -14.70
CA ASN A 86 -3.00 -16.55 -16.07
C ASN A 86 -1.80 -17.01 -16.92
N ASP A 87 -1.61 -18.33 -17.06
CA ASP A 87 -0.63 -18.93 -17.97
C ASP A 87 -0.88 -18.57 -19.45
N ALA A 88 -2.09 -18.09 -19.79
CA ALA A 88 -2.51 -17.77 -21.16
C ALA A 88 -1.74 -16.59 -21.81
N TYR A 89 -1.02 -15.77 -21.04
CA TYR A 89 -0.24 -14.63 -21.54
C TYR A 89 1.26 -14.94 -21.72
N SER A 90 1.70 -16.18 -21.46
CA SER A 90 3.11 -16.59 -21.54
C SER A 90 3.71 -16.66 -22.95
N ASN A 91 2.88 -16.57 -24.00
CA ASN A 91 3.31 -16.69 -25.40
C ASN A 91 3.65 -15.35 -26.06
N ASP A 92 3.43 -14.20 -25.40
CA ASP A 92 3.81 -12.90 -25.91
C ASP A 92 5.12 -12.45 -25.26
N GLN A 93 6.18 -12.27 -26.07
CA GLN A 93 7.53 -11.94 -25.58
C GLN A 93 7.59 -10.60 -24.81
N GLY A 94 6.56 -9.74 -24.92
CA GLY A 94 6.42 -8.50 -24.15
C GLY A 94 5.72 -8.66 -22.77
N ALA A 95 5.15 -9.83 -22.47
CA ALA A 95 4.36 -10.07 -21.26
C ALA A 95 5.11 -10.87 -20.18
N LEU A 96 6.45 -10.93 -20.25
CA LEU A 96 7.27 -11.56 -19.21
C LEU A 96 7.03 -10.87 -17.86
N ARG A 97 6.71 -11.69 -16.85
CA ARG A 97 6.63 -11.22 -15.46
C ARG A 97 7.94 -10.55 -15.09
N ASN A 98 7.82 -9.37 -14.48
CA ASN A 98 8.96 -8.54 -14.14
C ASN A 98 9.25 -8.68 -12.64
N PRO A 99 10.35 -9.34 -12.23
CA PRO A 99 10.57 -9.66 -10.83
C PRO A 99 10.69 -8.42 -9.93
N GLY A 100 11.15 -7.29 -10.47
CA GLY A 100 11.19 -6.04 -9.72
C GLY A 100 9.81 -5.42 -9.49
N VAL A 101 8.90 -5.56 -10.46
CA VAL A 101 7.50 -5.16 -10.28
C VAL A 101 6.81 -6.08 -9.27
N GLU A 102 7.09 -7.38 -9.32
CA GLU A 102 6.54 -8.36 -8.39
C GLU A 102 7.00 -8.12 -6.95
N ASP A 103 8.26 -7.78 -6.74
CA ASP A 103 8.77 -7.32 -5.44
C ASP A 103 7.95 -6.13 -4.90
N ASN A 104 7.79 -5.09 -5.73
CA ASN A 104 7.01 -3.92 -5.33
C ASN A 104 5.55 -4.28 -4.98
N ILE A 105 4.93 -5.19 -5.74
CA ILE A 105 3.56 -5.68 -5.47
C ILE A 105 3.51 -6.39 -4.10
N ILE A 106 4.47 -7.24 -3.78
CA ILE A 106 4.55 -7.94 -2.49
C ILE A 106 4.76 -6.94 -1.35
N ALA A 107 5.61 -5.94 -1.54
CA ALA A 107 5.86 -4.92 -0.52
C ALA A 107 4.62 -4.06 -0.25
N VAL A 108 3.90 -3.65 -1.30
CA VAL A 108 2.59 -2.97 -1.15
C VAL A 108 1.60 -3.86 -0.42
N ALA A 109 1.50 -5.14 -0.78
CA ALA A 109 0.59 -6.07 -0.12
C ALA A 109 0.93 -6.25 1.36
N SER A 110 2.21 -6.28 1.71
CA SER A 110 2.68 -6.35 3.09
C SER A 110 2.25 -5.12 3.90
N LEU A 111 2.36 -3.92 3.31
CA LEU A 111 1.87 -2.68 3.92
C LEU A 111 0.35 -2.69 4.10
N MET A 112 -0.39 -3.17 3.09
CA MET A 112 -1.84 -3.29 3.19
C MET A 112 -2.25 -4.30 4.26
N THR A 113 -1.55 -5.44 4.38
CA THR A 113 -1.79 -6.42 5.45
C THR A 113 -1.58 -5.79 6.82
N GLN A 114 -0.51 -5.01 7.02
CA GLN A 114 -0.29 -4.30 8.27
C GLN A 114 -1.45 -3.33 8.56
N ALA A 115 -1.87 -2.55 7.56
CA ALA A 115 -2.95 -1.57 7.70
C ALA A 115 -4.29 -2.21 8.09
N ILE A 116 -4.68 -3.33 7.46
CA ILE A 116 -6.00 -3.95 7.71
C ILE A 116 -6.04 -4.88 8.91
N THR A 117 -4.88 -5.40 9.36
CA THR A 117 -4.84 -6.32 10.51
C THR A 117 -4.45 -5.63 11.81
N ASP A 118 -4.01 -4.37 11.76
CA ASP A 118 -3.42 -3.62 12.88
C ASP A 118 -2.32 -4.42 13.60
N ARG A 119 -1.56 -5.19 12.81
CA ARG A 119 -0.42 -5.99 13.30
C ARG A 119 0.87 -5.43 12.75
N ILE A 120 1.88 -5.43 13.62
CA ILE A 120 3.25 -5.24 13.17
C ILE A 120 3.69 -6.57 12.55
N VAL A 121 3.67 -6.62 11.22
CA VAL A 121 4.04 -7.80 10.44
C VAL A 121 5.42 -7.58 9.86
N PHE A 122 6.41 -8.36 10.31
CA PHE A 122 7.83 -8.10 10.01
C PHE A 122 8.35 -8.87 8.79
N ASP A 123 7.64 -9.90 8.34
CA ASP A 123 8.05 -10.74 7.20
C ASP A 123 6.88 -11.22 6.35
N LEU A 124 7.20 -11.71 5.15
CA LEU A 124 6.24 -12.18 4.17
C LEU A 124 5.41 -13.36 4.67
N LYS A 125 6.03 -14.27 5.44
CA LYS A 125 5.32 -15.41 6.04
C LYS A 125 4.23 -14.93 6.99
N SER A 126 4.55 -13.97 7.84
CA SER A 126 3.61 -13.40 8.81
C SER A 126 2.48 -12.64 8.10
N CYS A 127 2.74 -12.02 6.94
CA CYS A 127 1.70 -11.40 6.11
C CYS A 127 0.72 -12.47 5.62
N ARG A 128 1.24 -13.56 5.05
CA ARG A 128 0.43 -14.69 4.58
C ARG A 128 -0.38 -15.32 5.71
N ASP A 129 0.25 -15.63 6.83
CA ASP A 129 -0.43 -16.19 8.02
C ASP A 129 -1.57 -15.26 8.49
N ALA A 130 -1.35 -13.94 8.49
CA ALA A 130 -2.37 -12.97 8.86
C ALA A 130 -3.53 -12.95 7.86
N MET A 131 -3.24 -13.05 6.57
CA MET A 131 -4.25 -13.07 5.50
C MET A 131 -5.01 -14.39 5.38
N LEU A 132 -4.58 -15.47 6.06
CA LEU A 132 -5.37 -16.69 6.22
C LEU A 132 -6.43 -16.58 7.32
N MET A 133 -6.36 -15.54 8.17
CA MET A 133 -7.36 -15.33 9.21
C MET A 133 -8.66 -14.76 8.65
N ILE A 134 -9.76 -14.97 9.37
CA ILE A 134 -11.03 -14.33 9.05
C ILE A 134 -10.96 -12.85 9.46
N LEU A 135 -11.13 -11.96 8.49
CA LEU A 135 -11.20 -10.50 8.68
C LEU A 135 -12.67 -10.04 8.50
N PRO A 136 -13.49 -10.07 9.56
CA PRO A 136 -14.94 -9.88 9.43
C PRO A 136 -15.37 -8.46 9.03
N ASN A 137 -14.48 -7.50 9.17
CA ASN A 137 -14.73 -6.07 8.93
C ASN A 137 -13.97 -5.54 7.69
N VAL A 138 -13.42 -6.43 6.86
CA VAL A 138 -12.70 -6.06 5.65
C VAL A 138 -13.47 -6.55 4.44
N ASP A 139 -13.47 -5.76 3.36
CA ASP A 139 -14.05 -6.17 2.08
C ASP A 139 -13.38 -7.47 1.61
N LYS A 140 -14.19 -8.46 1.24
CA LYS A 140 -13.71 -9.76 0.77
C LYS A 140 -12.90 -9.65 -0.51
N ASP A 141 -13.24 -8.72 -1.39
CA ASP A 141 -12.51 -8.56 -2.65
C ASP A 141 -11.16 -7.86 -2.41
N LEU A 142 -11.10 -6.91 -1.47
CA LEU A 142 -9.84 -6.33 -1.02
C LEU A 142 -8.95 -7.40 -0.36
N THR A 143 -9.55 -8.24 0.49
CA THR A 143 -8.85 -9.37 1.12
C THR A 143 -8.27 -10.32 0.08
N LEU A 144 -9.08 -10.69 -0.93
CA LEU A 144 -8.64 -11.54 -2.03
C LEU A 144 -7.55 -10.89 -2.88
N LEU A 145 -7.65 -9.59 -3.14
CA LEU A 145 -6.65 -8.86 -3.92
C LEU A 145 -5.29 -8.88 -3.22
N ILE A 146 -5.26 -8.58 -1.91
CA ILE A 146 -4.05 -8.64 -1.08
C ILE A 146 -3.51 -10.08 -1.03
N GLN A 147 -4.37 -11.08 -0.84
CA GLN A 147 -3.99 -12.49 -0.85
C GLN A 147 -3.32 -12.89 -2.17
N ARG A 148 -3.86 -12.45 -3.30
CA ARG A 148 -3.25 -12.71 -4.61
C ARG A 148 -1.91 -12.00 -4.76
N CYS A 149 -1.75 -10.77 -4.28
CA CYS A 149 -0.46 -10.08 -4.29
C CYS A 149 0.61 -10.74 -3.39
N LEU A 150 0.18 -11.56 -2.42
CA LEU A 150 1.06 -12.34 -1.54
C LEU A 150 1.24 -13.79 -2.00
N ALA A 151 0.76 -14.18 -3.19
CA ALA A 151 0.81 -15.57 -3.64
C ALA A 151 2.25 -16.13 -3.62
N VAL A 152 2.36 -17.43 -3.35
CA VAL A 152 3.63 -18.17 -3.38
C VAL A 152 3.98 -18.53 -4.82
N ASP A 153 3.01 -19.02 -5.59
CA ASP A 153 3.16 -19.17 -7.03
C ASP A 153 2.90 -17.81 -7.69
N HIS A 154 3.97 -17.29 -8.30
CA HIS A 154 3.93 -15.99 -8.94
C HIS A 154 2.88 -15.94 -10.05
N GLY A 155 2.57 -17.05 -10.71
CA GLY A 155 1.50 -17.14 -11.70
C GLY A 155 0.15 -16.62 -11.20
N ASN A 156 -0.11 -16.74 -9.89
CA ASN A 156 -1.36 -16.33 -9.24
C ASN A 156 -1.42 -14.84 -8.86
N MET A 157 -0.28 -14.15 -8.82
CA MET A 157 -0.24 -12.71 -8.53
C MET A 157 -0.90 -11.91 -9.65
N PRO A 158 -1.63 -10.82 -9.36
CA PRO A 158 -2.14 -9.97 -10.42
C PRO A 158 -1.00 -9.29 -11.15
N ARG A 159 -1.19 -9.00 -12.44
CA ARG A 159 -0.30 -8.06 -13.15
C ARG A 159 -0.57 -6.63 -12.67
N LEU A 160 0.37 -5.72 -12.90
CA LEU A 160 0.22 -4.33 -12.45
C LEU A 160 -0.99 -3.63 -13.08
N ASP A 161 -1.26 -3.88 -14.36
CA ASP A 161 -2.44 -3.37 -15.08
C ASP A 161 -3.75 -3.98 -14.56
N GLU A 162 -3.78 -5.29 -14.29
CA GLU A 162 -4.91 -5.95 -13.65
C GLU A 162 -5.19 -5.36 -12.25
N LEU A 163 -4.13 -5.18 -11.46
CA LEU A 163 -4.19 -4.60 -10.12
C LEU A 163 -4.75 -3.17 -10.17
N LEU A 164 -4.20 -2.33 -11.05
CA LEU A 164 -4.63 -0.95 -11.23
C LEU A 164 -6.10 -0.86 -11.68
N ASN A 165 -6.48 -1.64 -12.70
CA ASN A 165 -7.85 -1.65 -13.20
C ASN A 165 -8.85 -2.13 -12.13
N THR A 166 -8.47 -3.16 -11.35
CA THR A 166 -9.30 -3.67 -10.26
C THR A 166 -9.48 -2.63 -9.16
N CYS A 167 -8.41 -1.95 -8.75
CA CYS A 167 -8.48 -0.89 -7.75
C CYS A 167 -9.33 0.29 -8.25
N LEU A 168 -9.07 0.80 -9.45
CA LEU A 168 -9.80 1.93 -10.02
C LEU A 168 -11.29 1.65 -10.18
N GLU A 169 -11.65 0.46 -10.67
CA GLU A 169 -13.06 0.08 -10.82
C GLU A 169 -13.76 0.03 -9.46
N ASN A 170 -13.12 -0.57 -8.45
CA ASN A 170 -13.70 -0.67 -7.11
C ASN A 170 -13.84 0.70 -6.44
N VAL A 171 -12.84 1.58 -6.52
CA VAL A 171 -12.91 2.94 -5.98
C VAL A 171 -14.03 3.75 -6.65
N ARG A 172 -14.25 3.58 -7.96
CA ARG A 172 -15.31 4.29 -8.69
C ARG A 172 -16.71 3.78 -8.42
N THR A 173 -16.87 2.49 -8.11
CA THR A 173 -18.18 1.84 -8.06
C THR A 173 -18.66 1.47 -6.67
N ARG A 174 -17.77 1.46 -5.66
CA ARG A 174 -18.10 1.10 -4.28
C ARG A 174 -18.12 2.34 -3.40
N ASP A 175 -19.29 2.95 -3.31
CA ASP A 175 -19.55 4.08 -2.42
C ASP A 175 -20.16 3.64 -1.08
N ALA A 176 -20.47 4.62 -0.22
CA ALA A 176 -21.14 4.40 1.06
C ALA A 176 -22.46 3.60 0.92
N ALA A 177 -23.22 3.82 -0.16
CA ALA A 177 -24.48 3.13 -0.40
C ALA A 177 -24.25 1.66 -0.76
N TRP A 178 -23.22 1.37 -1.56
CA TRP A 178 -22.79 0.02 -1.87
C TRP A 178 -22.36 -0.74 -0.60
N TYR A 179 -21.52 -0.13 0.24
CA TYR A 179 -21.09 -0.74 1.51
C TYR A 179 -22.24 -0.90 2.50
N ALA A 180 -23.18 0.04 2.57
CA ALA A 180 -24.38 -0.09 3.40
C ALA A 180 -25.24 -1.30 3.02
N LYS A 181 -25.29 -1.63 1.73
CA LYS A 181 -26.05 -2.78 1.20
C LYS A 181 -25.33 -4.11 1.44
N HIS A 182 -24.03 -4.19 1.21
CA HIS A 182 -23.29 -5.47 1.22
C HIS A 182 -22.61 -5.78 2.55
N TYR A 183 -22.24 -4.74 3.31
CA TYR A 183 -21.53 -4.84 4.58
C TYR A 183 -22.17 -3.97 5.67
N PRO A 184 -23.42 -4.26 6.07
CA PRO A 184 -24.21 -3.39 6.96
C PRO A 184 -23.59 -3.18 8.34
N ARG A 185 -22.63 -4.02 8.75
CA ARG A 185 -21.92 -3.92 10.03
C ARG A 185 -20.86 -2.81 10.05
N ILE A 186 -20.23 -2.53 8.90
CA ILE A 186 -19.11 -1.56 8.79
C ILE A 186 -19.51 -0.28 8.04
N LYS A 187 -20.75 -0.20 7.53
CA LYS A 187 -21.25 0.93 6.74
C LYS A 187 -21.03 2.32 7.34
N ALA A 188 -20.91 2.42 8.67
CA ALA A 188 -20.68 3.69 9.35
C ALA A 188 -19.25 4.22 9.15
N ASN A 189 -18.31 3.35 8.77
CA ASN A 189 -16.91 3.69 8.53
C ASN A 189 -16.63 4.03 7.05
N GLU A 190 -17.60 3.77 6.17
CA GLU A 190 -17.45 3.90 4.71
C GLU A 190 -18.14 5.16 4.16
N THR A 191 -18.43 6.15 5.01
CA THR A 191 -18.96 7.46 4.59
C THR A 191 -17.83 8.45 4.37
N ASP A 192 -18.03 9.44 3.50
CA ASP A 192 -17.05 10.51 3.25
C ASP A 192 -16.62 11.22 4.55
N GLU A 193 -17.53 11.42 5.49
CA GLU A 193 -17.21 12.00 6.81
C GLU A 193 -16.31 11.08 7.63
N ALA A 194 -16.57 9.77 7.63
CA ALA A 194 -15.76 8.80 8.36
C ALA A 194 -14.36 8.68 7.72
N VAL A 195 -14.28 8.58 6.39
CA VAL A 195 -13.02 8.54 5.64
C VAL A 195 -12.21 9.81 5.92
N ARG A 196 -12.82 11.00 5.78
CA ARG A 196 -12.14 12.27 6.05
C ARG A 196 -11.61 12.33 7.48
N LYS A 197 -12.39 11.86 8.46
CA LYS A 197 -11.96 11.81 9.86
C LYS A 197 -10.74 10.90 10.04
N ILE A 198 -10.76 9.69 9.47
CA ILE A 198 -9.63 8.76 9.54
C ILE A 198 -8.38 9.38 8.90
N ILE A 199 -8.53 9.95 7.71
CA ILE A 199 -7.43 10.59 6.99
C ILE A 199 -6.82 11.74 7.80
N GLN A 200 -7.65 12.60 8.40
CA GLN A 200 -7.19 13.69 9.28
C GLN A 200 -6.52 13.20 10.57
N GLU A 201 -6.92 12.05 11.10
CA GLU A 201 -6.27 11.44 12.26
C GLU A 201 -4.92 10.78 11.92
N CYS A 202 -4.72 10.39 10.66
CA CYS A 202 -3.52 9.67 10.20
C CYS A 202 -2.47 10.56 9.53
N ILE A 203 -2.86 11.67 8.91
CA ILE A 203 -1.91 12.61 8.30
C ILE A 203 -1.46 13.61 9.38
N PHE A 204 -0.16 13.60 9.68
CA PHE A 204 0.46 14.68 10.44
C PHE A 204 0.63 15.89 9.52
N ASP A 205 -0.07 16.98 9.80
CA ASP A 205 0.14 18.24 9.10
C ASP A 205 1.47 18.85 9.54
N ALA A 206 2.44 18.91 8.63
CA ALA A 206 3.76 19.48 8.90
C ALA A 206 3.72 21.03 8.98
N GLU A 207 2.67 21.66 8.46
CA GLU A 207 2.52 23.13 8.40
C GLU A 207 1.99 23.72 9.72
N ASP A 208 1.38 22.91 10.59
CA ASP A 208 0.89 23.34 11.91
C ASP A 208 2.01 23.59 12.96
N SER A 209 3.28 23.51 12.55
CA SER A 209 4.43 23.75 13.43
C SER A 209 4.68 25.22 13.76
N ASP A 210 3.99 26.17 13.13
CA ASP A 210 4.07 27.61 13.47
C ASP A 210 3.32 27.99 14.76
N GLY A 211 2.50 27.08 15.31
CA GLY A 211 1.77 27.29 16.57
C GLY A 211 2.53 26.93 17.85
N LEU A 212 3.66 26.21 17.76
CA LEU A 212 4.32 25.58 18.92
C LEU A 212 5.62 26.26 19.39
N LEU A 213 5.99 27.40 18.80
CA LEU A 213 7.18 28.19 19.18
C LEU A 213 6.88 29.42 20.05
N SER A 214 5.73 29.46 20.74
CA SER A 214 5.49 30.43 21.82
C SER A 214 5.34 29.75 23.19
N LEU A 215 6.39 29.05 23.61
CA LEU A 215 6.56 28.72 25.03
C LEU A 215 7.89 29.27 25.51
N ASP A 216 7.75 30.09 26.55
CA ASP A 216 8.74 30.96 27.14
C ASP A 216 10.11 30.31 27.36
N SER A 217 11.11 31.12 27.09
CA SER A 217 12.48 30.94 27.54
C SER A 217 12.55 30.98 29.07
N SER A 218 12.37 29.85 29.75
CA SER A 218 13.01 29.62 31.05
C SER A 218 12.95 28.15 31.46
N ASP A 219 14.15 27.64 31.69
CA ASP A 219 14.53 26.64 32.69
C ASP A 219 14.51 25.14 32.34
N SER A 220 15.74 24.62 32.33
CA SER A 220 16.24 23.37 32.89
C SER A 220 15.56 22.04 32.54
N SER A 221 16.32 21.25 31.77
CA SER A 221 16.55 19.80 31.92
C SER A 221 15.35 18.94 32.37
N ASP A 222 14.68 18.33 31.39
CA ASP A 222 14.22 16.95 31.38
C ASP A 222 12.97 16.86 30.50
N SER A 223 13.08 16.27 29.31
CA SER A 223 12.03 15.49 28.62
C SER A 223 12.28 15.39 27.10
N LEU A 224 13.12 14.43 26.69
CA LEU A 224 12.98 13.81 25.37
C LEU A 224 11.90 12.72 25.50
N GLN A 225 10.64 13.13 25.64
CA GLN A 225 9.50 12.26 25.34
C GLN A 225 9.06 12.52 23.90
N ILE A 226 9.59 11.70 22.99
CA ILE A 226 9.01 11.50 21.67
C ILE A 226 7.61 10.94 21.91
N TYR A 227 6.60 11.80 21.77
CA TYR A 227 5.19 11.43 21.80
C TYR A 227 4.91 10.58 20.55
N LEU A 228 5.07 9.27 20.70
CA LEU A 228 4.56 8.29 19.75
C LEU A 228 3.04 8.49 19.63
N GLY A 229 2.59 8.66 18.38
CA GLY A 229 1.21 8.89 18.00
C GLY A 229 0.25 7.94 18.72
N LYS A 230 -0.89 8.51 19.13
CA LYS A 230 -1.98 7.79 19.79
C LYS A 230 -2.36 6.57 18.95
N ARG A 231 -2.12 5.37 19.51
CA ARG A 231 -2.78 4.13 19.10
C ARG A 231 -4.29 4.33 19.13
N LEU A 232 -4.95 4.18 17.99
CA LEU A 232 -6.40 4.00 17.94
C LEU A 232 -6.69 2.50 18.11
N HIS A 233 -7.35 2.17 19.22
CA HIS A 233 -8.08 0.92 19.35
C HIS A 233 -9.39 1.06 18.56
N ILE A 234 -9.52 0.31 17.47
CA ILE A 234 -10.80 0.04 16.77
C ILE A 234 -11.30 -1.33 17.21
#